data_AF-A0A814W084-F1
#
_entry.id   AF-A0A814W084-F1
#
_cell.length_a   1.000
_cell.length_b   1.000
_cell.length_c   1.000
_cell.angle_alpha   90.00
_cell.angle_beta   90.00
_cell.angle_gamma   90.00
#
_symmetry.space_group_name_H-M   'P 1'
#
loop_
_entity.id
_entity.type
_entity.pdbx_description
1 polymer ?
#
loop_
_entity_poly.entity_id
_entity_poly.type
_entity_poly.pdbx_seq_one_letter_code
_entity_poly.pdbx_strand_id
1 'polypeptide(L)'
;MAKSKNHTNHNQNRKDHRNGIKRPKSQRFPSLTGVDPKYVRNLKFTKHHNHVARKNLRKSRKAKLASTTTSDGSPSKAMRRTTPIKTTPQKSSWSLSSLLKNVTSYFTGETTSPTQQKKRAVRKHPSKNSKSTTTSTTASPAKK
;
A
#
# COMPACT_ATOMS: atom_id res chain seq x y z
N MET A 1 32.58 9.19 53.52
CA MET A 1 32.56 8.61 52.16
C MET A 1 32.54 9.72 51.12
N ALA A 2 33.34 9.59 50.06
CA ALA A 2 33.24 10.48 48.91
C ALA A 2 32.00 10.11 48.06
N LYS A 3 31.27 11.11 47.58
CA LYS A 3 30.10 10.90 46.71
C LYS A 3 30.55 10.61 45.27
N SER A 4 29.91 9.65 44.61
CA SER A 4 30.11 9.34 43.19
C SER A 4 28.91 9.78 42.34
N LYS A 5 29.03 9.73 41.01
CA LYS A 5 27.93 10.06 40.09
C LYS A 5 26.96 8.88 39.97
N ASN A 6 25.67 9.15 40.13
CA ASN A 6 24.64 8.10 40.17
C ASN A 6 24.22 7.54 38.80
N HIS A 7 24.30 8.32 37.70
CA HIS A 7 23.87 7.89 36.35
C HIS A 7 24.51 8.74 35.23
N THR A 8 24.78 8.14 34.05
CA THR A 8 25.24 8.86 32.85
C THR A 8 24.91 8.13 31.54
N ASN A 9 24.49 8.90 30.52
CA ASN A 9 24.27 8.44 29.14
C ASN A 9 25.35 8.96 28.15
N HIS A 10 26.43 9.56 28.67
CA HIS A 10 27.36 10.36 27.84
C HIS A 10 28.04 9.60 26.67
N ASN A 11 28.36 8.33 26.86
CA ASN A 11 29.07 7.51 25.85
C ASN A 11 28.18 6.42 25.22
N GLN A 12 26.88 6.35 25.51
CA GLN A 12 26.06 5.27 24.96
C GLN A 12 25.84 5.47 23.46
N ASN A 13 25.43 6.67 23.05
CA ASN A 13 25.21 7.01 21.63
C ASN A 13 26.44 6.74 20.75
N ARG A 14 27.65 7.06 21.26
CA ARG A 14 28.91 6.80 20.55
C ARG A 14 29.18 5.30 20.38
N LYS A 15 28.91 4.49 21.40
CA LYS A 15 29.07 3.03 21.32
C LYS A 15 28.05 2.40 20.37
N ASP A 16 26.78 2.83 20.46
CA ASP A 16 25.70 2.33 19.61
C ASP A 16 25.99 2.61 18.13
N HIS A 17 26.62 3.75 17.84
CA HIS A 17 26.96 4.16 16.48
C HIS A 17 28.30 3.63 15.98
N ARG A 18 29.19 3.10 16.86
CA ARG A 18 30.50 2.53 16.43
C ARG A 18 30.32 1.41 15.40
N ASN A 19 29.33 0.54 15.60
CA ASN A 19 28.97 -0.54 14.65
C ASN A 19 27.77 -0.16 13.76
N GLY A 20 27.14 0.97 14.05
CA GLY A 20 25.93 1.48 13.41
C GLY A 20 24.66 0.75 13.85
N ILE A 21 23.59 1.52 14.12
CA ILE A 21 22.27 0.98 14.44
C ILE A 21 21.63 0.43 13.16
N LYS A 22 21.63 -0.90 13.01
CA LYS A 22 21.06 -1.57 11.83
C LYS A 22 19.55 -1.73 11.98
N ARG A 23 18.81 -1.44 10.91
CA ARG A 23 17.37 -1.70 10.83
C ARG A 23 17.12 -3.21 10.74
N PRO A 24 15.98 -3.72 11.26
CA PRO A 24 15.62 -5.13 11.06
C PRO A 24 15.50 -5.44 9.57
N LYS A 25 15.98 -6.62 9.17
CA LYS A 25 15.97 -7.04 7.76
C LYS A 25 14.54 -7.37 7.33
N SER A 26 14.06 -6.72 6.27
CA SER A 26 12.80 -7.09 5.62
C SER A 26 13.03 -8.28 4.69
N GLN A 27 12.28 -9.36 4.89
CA GLN A 27 12.31 -10.54 4.02
C GLN A 27 11.10 -10.52 3.08
N ARG A 28 11.27 -11.03 1.85
CA ARG A 28 10.17 -11.12 0.86
C ARG A 28 8.97 -11.92 1.38
N PHE A 29 9.23 -12.95 2.18
CA PHE A 29 8.22 -13.82 2.76
C PHE A 29 8.44 -13.91 4.29
N PRO A 30 7.58 -13.27 5.12
CA PRO A 30 7.64 -13.39 6.57
C PRO A 30 7.09 -14.74 7.06
N SER A 31 7.33 -15.06 8.33
CA SER A 31 6.71 -16.21 9.00
C SER A 31 5.21 -16.02 9.20
N LEU A 32 4.46 -17.12 9.28
CA LEU A 32 3.02 -17.12 9.59
C LEU A 32 2.74 -17.31 11.09
N THR A 33 3.73 -17.03 11.95
CA THR A 33 3.60 -17.09 13.40
C THR A 33 2.62 -16.03 13.89
N GLY A 34 1.65 -16.41 14.72
CA GLY A 34 0.61 -15.49 15.21
C GLY A 34 -0.60 -15.32 14.29
N VAL A 35 -0.63 -15.98 13.13
CA VAL A 35 -1.83 -16.05 12.27
C VAL A 35 -2.83 -17.05 12.86
N ASP A 36 -4.13 -16.79 12.68
CA ASP A 36 -5.21 -17.66 13.14
C ASP A 36 -4.95 -19.15 12.81
N PRO A 37 -4.91 -20.04 13.83
CA PRO A 37 -4.72 -21.46 13.63
C PRO A 37 -5.72 -22.09 12.66
N LYS A 38 -6.98 -21.63 12.61
CA LYS A 38 -7.99 -22.20 11.69
C LYS A 38 -7.62 -21.91 10.23
N TYR A 39 -7.23 -20.66 9.94
CA TYR A 39 -6.70 -20.30 8.63
C TYR A 39 -5.45 -21.11 8.26
N VAL A 40 -4.47 -21.22 9.17
CA VAL A 40 -3.21 -21.93 8.90
C VAL A 40 -3.45 -23.42 8.61
N ARG A 41 -4.35 -24.08 9.35
CA ARG A 41 -4.73 -25.47 9.09
C ARG A 41 -5.31 -25.64 7.68
N ASN A 42 -6.26 -24.79 7.28
CA ASN A 42 -6.83 -24.83 5.93
C ASN A 42 -5.77 -24.55 4.84
N LEU A 43 -4.90 -23.55 5.06
CA LEU A 43 -3.81 -23.24 4.13
C LEU A 43 -2.85 -24.43 3.93
N LYS A 44 -2.56 -25.19 4.98
CA LYS A 44 -1.76 -26.43 4.89
C LYS A 44 -2.45 -27.47 4.01
N PHE A 45 -3.74 -27.74 4.24
CA PHE A 45 -4.49 -28.72 3.45
C PHE A 45 -4.62 -28.31 1.98
N THR A 46 -4.93 -27.05 1.69
CA THR A 46 -5.00 -26.57 0.31
C THR A 46 -3.65 -26.73 -0.39
N LYS A 47 -2.54 -26.32 0.21
CA LYS A 47 -1.19 -26.50 -0.37
C LYS A 47 -0.83 -27.98 -0.62
N HIS A 48 -1.21 -28.87 0.31
CA HIS A 48 -0.95 -30.30 0.22
C HIS A 48 -1.64 -30.94 -1.00
N HIS A 49 -2.94 -30.66 -1.18
CA HIS A 49 -3.75 -31.33 -2.21
C HIS A 49 -3.66 -30.70 -3.61
N ASN A 50 -2.94 -29.58 -3.77
CA ASN A 50 -2.80 -28.88 -5.05
C ASN A 50 -1.83 -29.54 -6.06
N HIS A 51 -1.43 -30.80 -5.88
CA HIS A 51 -0.42 -31.44 -6.74
C HIS A 51 -0.96 -31.81 -8.14
N VAL A 52 -2.20 -32.31 -8.25
CA VAL A 52 -2.82 -32.67 -9.55
C VAL A 52 -3.12 -31.42 -10.37
N ALA A 53 -3.78 -30.42 -9.76
CA ALA A 53 -4.08 -29.14 -10.40
C ALA A 53 -2.81 -28.46 -10.92
N ARG A 54 -1.70 -28.49 -10.15
CA ARG A 54 -0.40 -27.99 -10.60
C ARG A 54 0.16 -28.75 -11.80
N LYS A 55 0.05 -30.09 -11.85
CA LYS A 55 0.51 -30.89 -12.99
C LYS A 55 -0.26 -30.53 -14.27
N ASN A 56 -1.59 -30.44 -14.19
CA ASN A 56 -2.43 -30.10 -15.34
C ASN A 56 -2.18 -28.66 -15.83
N LEU A 57 -2.03 -27.71 -14.90
CA LEU A 57 -1.67 -26.32 -15.22
C LEU A 57 -0.29 -26.22 -15.89
N ARG A 58 0.69 -27.02 -15.46
CA ARG A 58 2.02 -27.05 -16.11
C ARG A 58 1.94 -27.61 -17.53
N LYS A 59 1.17 -28.69 -17.76
CA LYS A 59 0.95 -29.25 -19.09
C LYS A 59 0.29 -28.24 -20.02
N SER A 60 -0.78 -27.58 -19.57
CA SER A 60 -1.48 -26.56 -20.37
C SER A 60 -0.62 -25.33 -20.63
N ARG A 61 0.18 -24.86 -19.66
CA ARG A 61 1.16 -23.79 -19.89
C ARG A 61 2.23 -24.19 -20.90
N LYS A 62 2.76 -25.42 -20.83
CA LYS A 62 3.76 -25.92 -21.79
C LYS A 62 3.17 -26.00 -23.20
N ALA A 63 1.94 -26.51 -23.33
CA ALA A 63 1.23 -26.52 -24.61
C ALA A 63 1.01 -25.10 -25.17
N LYS A 64 0.62 -24.15 -24.32
CA LYS A 64 0.47 -22.73 -24.72
C LYS A 64 1.79 -22.07 -25.11
N LEU A 65 2.88 -22.35 -24.39
CA LEU A 65 4.22 -21.86 -24.72
C LEU A 65 4.72 -22.45 -26.05
N ALA A 66 4.48 -23.74 -26.27
CA ALA A 66 4.82 -24.42 -27.53
C ALA A 66 3.98 -23.91 -28.72
N SER A 67 2.70 -23.57 -28.51
CA SER A 67 1.87 -22.97 -29.56
C SER A 67 2.24 -21.52 -29.87
N THR A 68 2.87 -20.79 -28.94
CA THR A 68 3.36 -19.42 -29.19
C THR A 68 4.71 -19.36 -29.90
N THR A 69 5.37 -20.51 -30.11
CA THR A 69 6.70 -20.62 -30.73
C THR A 69 6.61 -21.27 -32.11
N THR A 70 5.95 -20.65 -33.09
CA THR A 70 6.11 -20.93 -34.54
C THR A 70 5.32 -19.85 -35.30
N SER A 71 5.95 -19.01 -36.12
CA SER A 71 6.36 -19.38 -37.48
C SER A 71 7.76 -18.95 -37.92
N ASP A 72 8.50 -18.18 -37.12
CA ASP A 72 9.88 -17.81 -37.40
C ASP A 72 10.61 -17.89 -36.06
N GLY A 73 11.84 -18.38 -35.98
CA GLY A 73 12.62 -18.48 -34.73
C GLY A 73 12.89 -17.13 -34.01
N SER A 74 12.18 -16.07 -34.37
CA SER A 74 12.16 -14.78 -33.68
C SER A 74 11.11 -14.80 -32.57
N PRO A 75 11.46 -14.47 -31.31
CA PRO A 75 10.45 -14.23 -30.28
C PRO A 75 9.50 -13.16 -30.80
N SER A 76 8.19 -13.47 -30.84
CA SER A 76 7.16 -12.51 -31.22
C SER A 76 7.43 -11.21 -30.46
N LYS A 77 7.76 -10.16 -31.19
CA LYS A 77 8.06 -8.82 -30.70
C LYS A 77 6.79 -8.26 -30.07
N ALA A 78 6.48 -8.70 -28.85
CA ALA A 78 5.40 -8.18 -28.04
C ALA A 78 5.77 -6.73 -27.71
N MET A 79 5.19 -5.85 -28.51
CA MET A 79 4.96 -4.43 -28.30
C MET A 79 6.12 -3.70 -27.63
N ARG A 80 6.85 -2.96 -28.49
CA ARG A 80 7.69 -1.81 -28.13
C ARG A 80 7.21 -1.24 -26.79
N ARG A 81 8.06 -1.35 -25.77
CA ARG A 81 8.00 -0.51 -24.58
C ARG A 81 7.69 0.88 -25.11
N THR A 82 6.50 1.40 -24.81
CA THR A 82 6.31 2.83 -24.86
C THR A 82 7.47 3.38 -24.04
N THR A 83 8.33 4.15 -24.71
CA THR A 83 9.37 4.87 -24.01
C THR A 83 8.68 5.58 -22.86
N PRO A 84 9.22 5.55 -21.63
CA PRO A 84 8.72 6.46 -20.63
C PRO A 84 8.89 7.85 -21.25
N ILE A 85 7.77 8.51 -21.55
CA ILE A 85 7.77 9.94 -21.78
C ILE A 85 8.46 10.49 -20.55
N LYS A 86 9.67 11.02 -20.74
CA LYS A 86 10.44 11.68 -19.71
C LYS A 86 9.65 12.95 -19.38
N THR A 87 8.67 12.83 -18.50
CA THR A 87 8.17 13.97 -17.76
C THR A 87 9.35 14.44 -16.92
N THR A 88 10.08 15.41 -17.45
CA THR A 88 10.88 16.28 -16.61
C THR A 88 9.92 16.82 -15.55
N PRO A 89 10.15 16.59 -14.25
CA PRO A 89 9.40 17.33 -13.25
C PRO A 89 9.70 18.79 -13.53
N GLN A 90 8.69 19.55 -13.96
CA GLN A 90 8.76 21.01 -13.92
C GLN A 90 9.15 21.32 -12.48
N LYS A 91 10.37 21.82 -12.29
CA LYS A 91 10.81 22.30 -10.99
C LYS A 91 9.76 23.31 -10.57
N SER A 92 8.91 22.95 -9.61
CA SER A 92 8.08 23.92 -8.93
C SER A 92 9.05 24.93 -8.35
N SER A 93 9.12 26.10 -8.99
CA SER A 93 9.93 27.20 -8.53
C SER A 93 9.26 27.74 -7.28
N TRP A 94 9.46 27.05 -6.15
CA TRP A 94 9.44 27.75 -4.88
C TRP A 94 10.73 28.57 -4.86
N SER A 95 10.68 29.68 -5.61
CA SER A 95 11.65 30.75 -5.49
C SER A 95 11.76 31.05 -3.99
N LEU A 96 12.98 31.06 -3.46
CA LEU A 96 13.20 31.48 -2.07
C LEU A 96 12.57 32.85 -1.79
N SER A 97 12.35 33.69 -2.81
CA SER A 97 11.59 34.94 -2.69
C SER A 97 10.13 34.72 -2.22
N SER A 98 9.47 33.61 -2.59
CA SER A 98 8.12 33.28 -2.13
C SER A 98 8.07 32.85 -0.67
N LEU A 99 9.17 32.27 -0.15
CA LEU A 99 9.27 31.91 1.27
C LEU A 99 9.66 33.12 2.12
N LEU A 100 10.48 34.02 1.59
CA LEU A 100 10.88 35.24 2.30
C LEU A 100 9.74 36.26 2.45
N LYS A 101 8.75 36.26 1.55
CA LYS A 101 7.56 37.13 1.68
C LYS A 101 6.67 36.81 2.87
N ASN A 102 6.73 35.58 3.40
CA ASN A 102 6.02 35.23 4.64
C ASN A 102 6.87 35.45 5.89
N VAL A 103 8.18 35.73 5.77
CA VAL A 103 9.06 35.97 6.92
C VAL A 103 9.16 37.46 7.25
N THR A 104 9.04 38.35 6.25
CA THR A 104 9.08 39.80 6.48
C THR A 104 7.80 40.38 7.08
N SER A 105 6.64 39.71 6.98
CA SER A 105 5.39 40.20 7.60
C SER A 105 5.40 40.14 9.13
N TYR A 106 6.34 39.42 9.74
CA TYR A 106 6.49 39.37 11.20
C TYR A 106 7.23 40.58 11.77
N PHE A 107 7.82 41.45 10.93
CA PHE A 107 8.56 42.63 11.38
C PHE A 107 7.91 43.99 11.06
N THR A 108 6.98 44.09 10.09
CA THR A 108 6.37 45.38 9.70
C THR A 108 4.87 45.51 9.98
N GLY A 109 4.20 44.51 10.56
CA GLY A 109 2.84 44.66 11.10
C GLY A 109 1.71 44.88 10.08
N GLU A 110 1.97 44.90 8.78
CA GLU A 110 0.91 45.05 7.77
C GLU A 110 0.30 43.69 7.42
N THR A 111 -0.93 43.47 7.87
CA THR A 111 -1.73 42.28 7.56
C THR A 111 -2.55 42.51 6.29
N THR A 112 -2.03 42.12 5.12
CA THR A 112 -2.86 42.00 3.92
C THR A 112 -3.56 40.62 3.94
N SER A 113 -4.80 40.61 4.43
CA SER A 113 -5.68 39.44 4.39
C SER A 113 -6.21 39.21 2.97
N PRO A 114 -6.02 38.03 2.34
CA PRO A 114 -6.80 37.67 1.17
C PRO A 114 -8.18 37.19 1.65
N THR A 115 -9.18 38.06 1.55
CA THR A 115 -10.59 37.72 1.74
C THR A 115 -11.00 36.69 0.69
N GLN A 116 -11.04 35.40 1.05
CA GLN A 116 -11.76 34.40 0.28
C GLN A 116 -13.18 34.24 0.85
N GLN A 117 -14.14 34.87 0.17
CA GLN A 117 -15.57 34.64 0.40
C GLN A 117 -15.90 33.17 0.15
N LYS A 118 -16.04 32.39 1.23
CA LYS A 118 -16.49 31.00 1.16
C LYS A 118 -18.00 31.00 0.94
N LYS A 119 -18.45 30.98 -0.32
CA LYS A 119 -19.84 30.60 -0.65
C LYS A 119 -20.04 29.15 -0.21
N ARG A 120 -20.78 28.94 0.89
CA ARG A 120 -21.26 27.61 1.32
C ARG A 120 -22.19 27.05 0.24
N ALA A 121 -21.67 26.21 -0.65
CA ALA A 121 -22.51 25.33 -1.45
C ALA A 121 -22.86 24.09 -0.58
N VAL A 122 -24.10 24.02 -0.13
CA VAL A 122 -24.66 22.81 0.51
C VAL A 122 -24.84 21.75 -0.56
N ARG A 123 -23.92 20.78 -0.66
CA ARG A 123 -24.17 19.55 -1.43
C ARG A 123 -25.11 18.66 -0.62
N LYS A 124 -26.39 18.63 -0.99
CA LYS A 124 -27.32 17.57 -0.55
C LYS A 124 -26.86 16.24 -1.14
N HIS A 125 -26.57 15.25 -0.30
CA HIS A 125 -26.40 13.88 -0.74
C HIS A 125 -27.79 13.23 -0.95
N PRO A 126 -28.04 12.57 -2.09
CA PRO A 126 -29.29 11.85 -2.29
C PRO A 126 -29.34 10.59 -1.42
N SER A 127 -30.40 10.51 -0.61
CA SER A 127 -30.84 9.30 0.08
C SER A 127 -31.10 8.19 -0.95
N LYS A 128 -30.40 7.06 -0.83
CA LYS A 128 -30.71 5.87 -1.63
C LYS A 128 -31.77 5.06 -0.89
N ASN A 129 -32.97 5.03 -1.46
CA ASN A 129 -34.06 4.13 -1.14
C ASN A 129 -33.58 2.68 -0.98
N SER A 130 -33.82 2.08 0.18
CA SER A 130 -33.89 0.64 0.34
C SER A 130 -35.25 0.15 -0.17
N LYS A 131 -35.25 -0.57 -1.29
CA LYS A 131 -36.39 -1.42 -1.68
C LYS A 131 -36.38 -2.64 -0.76
N SER A 132 -37.37 -2.75 0.13
CA SER A 132 -37.70 -3.99 0.81
C SER A 132 -38.23 -4.99 -0.22
N THR A 133 -37.62 -6.17 -0.29
CA THR A 133 -38.17 -7.33 -0.99
C THR A 133 -38.79 -8.23 0.06
N THR A 134 -40.11 -8.34 0.04
CA THR A 134 -40.89 -9.29 0.82
C THR A 134 -40.76 -10.66 0.17
N THR A 135 -40.02 -11.58 0.79
CA THR A 135 -40.14 -13.02 0.50
C THR A 135 -41.15 -13.60 1.49
N SER A 136 -42.32 -13.98 0.98
CA SER A 136 -43.35 -14.72 1.70
C SER A 136 -42.86 -16.13 2.02
N THR A 137 -42.63 -16.43 3.31
CA THR A 137 -42.41 -17.79 3.79
C THR A 137 -43.77 -18.42 4.08
N THR A 138 -44.16 -19.36 3.22
CA THR A 138 -45.36 -20.18 3.35
C THR A 138 -45.22 -21.07 4.59
N ALA A 139 -46.13 -20.89 5.56
CA ALA A 139 -46.23 -21.74 6.73
C ALA A 139 -46.68 -23.15 6.32
N SER A 140 -45.87 -24.16 6.66
CA SER A 140 -46.23 -25.57 6.55
C SER A 140 -47.04 -25.98 7.80
N PRO A 141 -48.22 -26.62 7.67
CA PRO A 141 -48.99 -27.04 8.82
C PRO A 141 -48.44 -28.32 9.44
N ALA A 142 -48.47 -28.34 10.77
CA ALA A 142 -48.06 -29.44 11.64
C ALA A 142 -48.86 -30.73 11.35
N LYS A 143 -48.15 -31.87 11.31
CA LYS A 143 -48.75 -33.20 11.33
C LYS A 143 -49.08 -33.61 12.78
N LYS A 144 -50.27 -34.16 12.96
CA LYS A 144 -50.66 -35.00 14.10
C LYS A 144 -49.93 -36.34 14.04
#